data_AF-A0A926HKM8-F1
#
_entry.id   AF-A0A926HKM8-F1
#
_cell.length_a   1.000
_cell.length_b   1.000
_cell.length_c   1.000
_cell.angle_alpha   90.00
_cell.angle_beta   90.00
_cell.angle_gamma   90.00
#
_symmetry.space_group_name_H-M   'P 1'
#
loop_
_entity.id
_entity.type
_entity.pdbx_description
1 polymer ?
#
loop_
_entity_poly.entity_id
_entity_poly.type
_entity_poly.pdbx_seq_one_letter_code
_entity_poly.pdbx_strand_id
1 'polypeptide(L)'
;MTLASITNICRKRITEYRHNNRVNTSINEAINLLEIALNITELGISKNRPVEITEEQWFEPDWKIIYALEKTEWDDLIDLYRELIYKVQERNWFR
;
A
#
# COMPACT_ATOMS: atom_id res chain seq x y z
N MET A 1 10.60 9.17 5.30
CA MET A 1 11.18 7.82 5.21
C MET A 1 11.60 7.49 3.78
N THR A 2 12.40 6.44 3.55
CA THR A 2 12.63 5.92 2.19
C THR A 2 11.45 5.06 1.76
N LEU A 3 11.20 4.93 0.45
CA LEU A 3 10.13 4.08 -0.09
C LEU A 3 10.27 2.62 0.38
N ALA A 4 11.50 2.11 0.48
CA ALA A 4 11.80 0.78 1.01
C ALA A 4 11.48 0.65 2.51
N SER A 5 11.71 1.69 3.32
CA SER A 5 11.33 1.64 4.73
C SER A 5 9.81 1.67 4.94
N ILE A 6 9.08 2.47 4.16
CA ILE A 6 7.60 2.55 4.24
C ILE A 6 7.00 1.19 3.88
N THR A 7 7.43 0.61 2.75
CA THR A 7 6.97 -0.72 2.32
C THR A 7 7.24 -1.79 3.36
N ASN A 8 8.43 -1.83 3.95
CA ASN A 8 8.77 -2.78 5.02
C ASN A 8 7.88 -2.65 6.26
N ILE A 9 7.58 -1.42 6.71
CA ILE A 9 6.71 -1.20 7.88
C ILE A 9 5.30 -1.72 7.60
N CYS A 10 4.71 -1.33 6.46
CA CYS A 10 3.38 -1.78 6.07
C CYS A 10 3.33 -3.31 5.91
N ARG A 11 4.34 -3.91 5.26
CA ARG A 11 4.43 -5.36 5.07
C ARG A 11 4.48 -6.14 6.35
N LYS A 12 5.32 -5.72 7.29
CA LYS A 12 5.45 -6.39 8.59
C LYS A 12 4.08 -6.45 9.26
N ARG A 13 3.38 -5.32 9.31
CA ARG A 13 2.07 -5.23 9.97
C ARG A 13 0.99 -6.06 9.29
N ILE A 14 0.91 -6.00 7.96
CA ILE A 14 -0.04 -6.81 7.19
C ILE A 14 0.25 -8.31 7.41
N THR A 15 1.52 -8.71 7.41
CA THR A 15 1.93 -10.11 7.63
C THR A 15 1.54 -10.58 9.03
N GLU A 16 1.78 -9.77 10.05
CA GLU A 16 1.39 -10.06 11.44
C GLU A 16 -0.13 -10.24 11.55
N TYR A 17 -0.91 -9.35 10.95
CA TYR A 17 -2.36 -9.47 10.92
C TYR A 17 -2.84 -10.72 10.20
N ARG A 18 -2.32 -11.01 9.00
CA ARG A 18 -2.68 -12.21 8.23
C ARG A 18 -2.34 -13.49 9.00
N HIS A 19 -1.22 -13.50 9.71
CA HIS A 19 -0.84 -14.61 10.57
C HIS A 19 -1.83 -14.80 11.74
N ASN A 20 -2.16 -13.71 12.44
CA ASN A 20 -3.08 -13.73 13.58
C ASN A 20 -4.52 -14.07 13.16
N ASN A 21 -4.90 -13.71 11.93
CA ASN A 21 -6.23 -13.94 11.37
C ASN A 21 -6.27 -15.07 10.33
N ARG A 22 -5.29 -15.98 10.33
CA ARG A 22 -5.16 -17.04 9.31
C ARG A 22 -6.37 -17.98 9.18
N VAL A 23 -7.18 -18.09 10.24
CA VAL A 23 -8.41 -18.90 10.28
C VAL A 23 -9.66 -18.10 9.91
N ASN A 24 -9.54 -16.77 9.83
CA ASN A 24 -10.62 -15.90 9.42
C ASN A 24 -10.66 -15.85 7.88
N THR A 25 -11.76 -16.31 7.30
CA THR A 25 -11.97 -16.33 5.85
C THR A 25 -12.62 -15.04 5.33
N SER A 26 -12.93 -14.08 6.20
CA SER A 26 -13.53 -12.81 5.79
C SER A 26 -12.52 -11.99 4.97
N ILE A 27 -12.96 -11.48 3.83
CA ILE A 27 -12.17 -10.58 3.00
C ILE A 27 -12.03 -9.24 3.73
N ASN A 28 -10.80 -8.83 4.01
CA ASN A 28 -10.49 -7.47 4.45
C ASN A 28 -10.11 -6.64 3.22
N GLU A 29 -11.07 -5.89 2.68
CA GLU A 29 -10.89 -5.09 1.46
C GLU A 29 -9.76 -4.06 1.64
N ALA A 30 -9.71 -3.35 2.76
CA ALA A 30 -8.70 -2.33 3.03
C ALA A 30 -7.27 -2.88 2.91
N ILE A 31 -7.04 -4.04 3.53
CA ILE A 31 -5.73 -4.71 3.49
C ILE A 31 -5.40 -5.21 2.09
N ASN A 32 -6.37 -5.79 1.38
CA ASN A 32 -6.15 -6.23 0.01
C ASN A 32 -5.73 -5.05 -0.89
N LEU A 33 -6.43 -3.92 -0.80
CA LEU A 33 -6.12 -2.75 -1.62
C LEU A 33 -4.72 -2.20 -1.29
N LEU A 34 -4.38 -2.11 -0.01
CA LEU A 34 -3.05 -1.68 0.43
C LEU A 34 -1.95 -2.65 -0.04
N GLU A 35 -2.18 -3.96 0.03
CA GLU A 35 -1.24 -4.98 -0.46
C GLU A 35 -0.97 -4.86 -1.95
N ILE A 36 -1.98 -4.51 -2.76
CA ILE A 36 -1.81 -4.30 -4.21
C ILE A 36 -0.87 -3.11 -4.46
N ALA A 37 -1.11 -1.96 -3.82
CA ALA A 37 -0.25 -0.79 -3.95
C ALA A 37 1.20 -1.08 -3.52
N LEU A 38 1.38 -1.85 -2.43
CA LEU A 38 2.70 -2.28 -1.95
C LEU A 38 3.38 -3.23 -2.94
N ASN A 39 2.67 -4.22 -3.48
CA ASN A 39 3.20 -5.15 -4.47
C ASN A 39 3.74 -4.41 -5.71
N ILE A 40 2.97 -3.45 -6.22
CA ILE A 40 3.39 -2.66 -7.40
C ILE A 40 4.62 -1.81 -7.06
N THR A 41 4.63 -1.18 -5.88
CA THR A 41 5.77 -0.40 -5.41
C THR A 41 7.04 -1.25 -5.34
N GLU A 42 6.97 -2.42 -4.69
CA GLU A 42 8.09 -3.34 -4.54
C GLU A 42 8.57 -3.90 -5.89
N LEU A 43 7.64 -4.19 -6.79
CA LEU A 43 7.96 -4.65 -8.14
C LEU A 43 8.75 -3.59 -8.90
N GLY A 44 8.32 -2.34 -8.86
CA GLY A 44 9.07 -1.26 -9.47
C GLY A 44 10.46 -1.08 -8.82
N ILE A 45 10.59 -1.26 -7.50
CA ILE A 45 11.89 -1.13 -6.81
C ILE A 45 12.82 -2.25 -7.28
N SER A 46 12.31 -3.48 -7.34
CA SER A 46 13.06 -4.67 -7.74
C SER A 46 13.48 -4.63 -9.20
N LYS A 47 12.60 -4.14 -10.09
CA LYS A 47 12.84 -4.10 -11.54
C LYS A 47 13.38 -2.75 -12.03
N ASN A 48 13.52 -1.78 -11.13
CA ASN A 48 13.86 -0.40 -11.46
C ASN A 48 12.99 0.16 -12.60
N ARG A 49 11.67 -0.08 -12.53
CA ARG A 49 10.71 0.30 -13.59
C ARG A 49 9.65 1.27 -13.10
N PRO A 50 9.12 2.16 -13.97
CA PRO A 50 7.97 3.00 -13.66
C PRO A 50 6.69 2.21 -13.33
N VAL A 51 5.76 2.85 -12.63
CA VAL A 51 4.36 2.42 -12.49
C VAL A 51 3.74 2.51 -13.89
N GLU A 52 3.03 1.48 -14.32
CA GLU A 52 2.33 1.51 -15.60
C GLU A 52 1.03 2.32 -15.48
N ILE A 53 0.57 2.92 -16.58
CA ILE A 53 -0.68 3.71 -16.62
C ILE A 53 -1.87 2.92 -16.02
N THR A 54 -1.92 1.61 -16.25
CA THR A 54 -2.97 0.72 -15.73
C THR A 54 -2.86 0.45 -14.23
N GLU A 55 -1.70 0.72 -13.63
CA GLU A 55 -1.39 0.56 -12.21
C GLU A 55 -1.60 1.87 -11.42
N GLU A 56 -1.68 3.01 -12.08
CA GLU A 56 -1.77 4.35 -11.46
C GLU A 56 -2.98 4.50 -10.54
N GLN A 57 -4.12 3.87 -10.89
CA GLN A 57 -5.35 3.83 -10.10
C GLN A 57 -5.15 3.34 -8.65
N TRP A 58 -4.08 2.57 -8.38
CA TRP A 58 -3.76 2.07 -7.04
C TRP A 58 -2.97 3.07 -6.19
N PHE A 59 -2.57 4.20 -6.77
CA PHE A 59 -1.80 5.27 -6.14
C PHE A 59 -2.47 6.65 -6.28
N GLU A 60 -3.46 6.77 -7.15
CA GLU A 60 -4.40 7.87 -7.04
C GLU A 60 -4.93 7.87 -5.60
N PRO A 61 -4.96 9.03 -4.91
CA PRO A 61 -5.54 9.16 -3.59
C PRO A 61 -7.06 9.04 -3.70
N ASP A 62 -7.51 7.90 -4.18
CA ASP A 62 -8.89 7.52 -4.25
C ASP A 62 -9.34 7.31 -2.82
N TRP A 63 -10.47 7.96 -2.49
CA TRP A 63 -11.06 7.88 -1.17
C TRP A 63 -11.21 6.42 -0.74
N LYS A 64 -11.39 5.48 -1.68
CA LYS A 64 -11.58 4.05 -1.41
C LYS A 64 -10.61 3.43 -0.39
N ILE A 65 -9.30 3.62 -0.54
CA ILE A 65 -8.32 3.00 0.39
C ILE A 65 -8.35 3.71 1.74
N ILE A 66 -8.32 5.05 1.73
CA ILE A 66 -8.34 5.84 2.97
C ILE A 66 -9.64 5.59 3.74
N TYR A 67 -10.79 5.62 3.08
CA TYR A 67 -12.11 5.34 3.67
C TYR A 67 -12.24 3.90 4.18
N ALA A 68 -11.59 2.94 3.51
CA ALA A 68 -11.57 1.54 3.97
C ALA A 68 -10.68 1.35 5.21
N LEU A 69 -9.68 2.21 5.41
CA LEU A 69 -8.81 2.21 6.59
C LEU A 69 -9.38 3.08 7.72
N GLU A 70 -10.11 4.15 7.39
CA GLU A 70 -10.63 5.11 8.35
C GLU A 70 -11.53 4.46 9.40
N LYS A 71 -11.34 4.85 10.66
CA LYS A 71 -12.11 4.33 11.81
C LYS A 71 -12.02 2.80 11.97
N THR A 72 -10.98 2.18 11.42
CA THR A 72 -10.63 0.78 11.65
C THR A 72 -9.35 0.67 12.48
N GLU A 73 -8.92 -0.54 12.81
CA GLU A 73 -7.61 -0.82 13.45
C GLU A 73 -6.39 -0.44 12.56
N TRP A 74 -6.66 0.02 11.34
CA TRP A 74 -5.68 0.36 10.31
C TRP A 74 -5.57 1.85 10.02
N ASP A 75 -6.26 2.69 10.79
CA ASP A 75 -6.30 4.14 10.63
C ASP A 75 -4.88 4.76 10.64
N ASP A 76 -3.97 4.17 11.43
CA ASP A 76 -2.58 4.61 11.51
C ASP A 76 -1.71 4.19 10.32
N LEU A 77 -2.19 3.30 9.43
CA LEU A 77 -1.56 3.05 8.14
C LEU A 77 -1.91 4.13 7.10
N ILE A 78 -2.90 4.98 7.35
CA ILE A 78 -3.32 6.03 6.40
C ILE A 78 -2.16 6.99 6.13
N ASP A 79 -1.47 7.44 7.17
CA ASP A 79 -0.35 8.38 7.00
C ASP A 79 0.84 7.72 6.28
N LEU A 80 1.11 6.44 6.58
CA LEU A 80 2.11 5.65 5.85
C LEU A 80 1.74 5.47 4.38
N TYR A 81 0.46 5.25 4.08
CA TYR A 81 -0.04 5.11 2.72
C TYR A 81 0.03 6.44 1.96
N ARG A 82 -0.32 7.56 2.59
CA ARG A 82 -0.15 8.90 2.01
C ARG A 82 1.33 9.20 1.72
N GLU A 83 2.22 8.85 2.65
CA GLU A 83 3.67 9.02 2.44
C GLU A 83 4.18 8.10 1.33
N LEU A 84 3.67 6.86 1.24
CA LEU A 84 3.96 5.95 0.13
C LEU A 84 3.62 6.59 -1.22
N ILE A 85 2.37 7.05 -1.39
CA ILE A 85 1.91 7.71 -2.62
C ILE A 85 2.83 8.88 -2.97
N TYR A 86 3.07 9.77 -2.01
CA TYR A 86 3.95 10.92 -2.21
C TYR A 86 5.34 10.51 -2.69
N LYS A 87 5.93 9.46 -2.12
CA LYS A 87 7.26 8.95 -2.51
C LYS A 87 7.27 8.23 -3.86
N VAL A 88 6.19 7.54 -4.23
CA VAL A 88 6.07 6.93 -5.57
C VAL A 88 5.92 8.03 -6.62
N GLN A 89 5.14 9.07 -6.35
CA GLN A 89 4.98 10.24 -7.21
C GLN A 89 6.29 11.04 -7.35
N GLU A 90 6.98 11.33 -6.24
CA GLU A 90 8.26 12.07 -6.22
C GLU A 90 9.35 11.38 -7.06
N ARG A 91 9.33 10.05 -7.15
CA ARG A 91 10.31 9.28 -7.94
C ARG A 91 10.05 9.27 -9.44
N ASN A 92 8.99 9.93 -9.92
CA ASN A 92 8.65 10.06 -11.34
C ASN A 92 8.61 8.69 -12.06
N TRP A 93 7.80 7.80 -11.50
CA TRP A 93 7.35 6.57 -12.13
C TRP A 93 6.01 6.71 -12.84
N PHE A 94 5.37 7.87 -12.72
CA PHE A 94 4.29 8.32 -13.57
C PHE A 94 4.95 9.13 -14.70
N ARG A 95 4.55 8.90 -15.94
CA ARG A 95 5.07 9.66 -17.08
C ARG A 95 4.58 11.10 -17.06
#